data_AF-A0A6M1YLR7-F1
#
_entry.id   AF-A0A6M1YLR7-F1
#
_cell.length_a   1.000
_cell.length_b   1.000
_cell.length_c   1.000
_cell.angle_alpha   90.00
_cell.angle_beta   90.00
_cell.angle_gamma   90.00
#
_symmetry.space_group_name_H-M   'P 1'
#
loop_
_entity.id
_entity.type
_entity.pdbx_description
1 polymer ?
#
loop_
_entity_poly.entity_id
_entity_poly.type
_entity_poly.pdbx_seq_one_letter_code
_entity_poly.pdbx_strand_id
1 'polypeptide(L)'
;LNFIKDIKFTNLCISPALRAGYAYEDELSTAKITSRLEGVSCTKNKFTIQTFHKNHSKGIVGANITGTQTDGFTFYVNYQFEFGHKFHQHLGSARFEWNF
;
A
#
# COMPACT_ATOMS: atom_id res chain seq x y z
N LEU A 1 13.67 -7.66 -11.49
CA LEU A 1 13.83 -9.03 -12.01
C LEU A 1 12.59 -9.83 -11.62
N ASN A 2 11.76 -10.27 -12.58
CA ASN A 2 10.76 -11.30 -12.32
C ASN A 2 11.46 -12.66 -12.43
N PHE A 3 11.61 -13.37 -11.32
CA PHE A 3 12.27 -14.67 -11.27
C PHE A 3 11.35 -15.83 -11.69
N ILE A 4 10.04 -15.57 -11.79
CA ILE A 4 9.03 -16.57 -12.13
C ILE A 4 8.60 -16.31 -13.57
N LYS A 5 8.67 -17.37 -14.39
CA LYS A 5 8.26 -17.34 -15.80
C LYS A 5 6.75 -17.20 -15.90
N ASP A 6 6.27 -16.43 -16.90
CA ASP A 6 4.85 -16.36 -17.21
C ASP A 6 4.27 -17.76 -17.48
N ILE A 7 3.12 -18.04 -16.89
CA ILE A 7 2.41 -19.32 -17.01
C ILE A 7 1.24 -19.09 -17.96
N LYS A 8 1.29 -19.70 -19.14
CA LYS A 8 0.17 -19.71 -20.08
C LYS A 8 -0.72 -20.92 -19.82
N PHE A 9 -1.96 -20.67 -19.42
CA PHE A 9 -2.99 -21.69 -19.24
C PHE A 9 -4.14 -21.43 -20.20
N THR A 10 -4.13 -22.10 -21.35
CA THR A 10 -5.13 -21.94 -22.41
C THR A 10 -5.22 -20.48 -22.88
N ASN A 11 -6.29 -19.78 -22.49
CA ASN A 11 -6.59 -18.39 -22.85
C ASN A 11 -6.13 -17.39 -21.78
N LEU A 12 -5.49 -17.85 -20.71
CA LEU A 12 -5.06 -17.05 -19.58
C LEU A 12 -3.53 -17.00 -19.52
N CYS A 13 -2.95 -15.80 -19.55
CA CYS A 13 -1.54 -15.56 -19.25
C CYS A 13 -1.41 -15.08 -17.81
N ILE A 14 -0.69 -15.81 -16.97
CA ILE A 14 -0.45 -15.48 -15.57
C ILE A 14 1.01 -15.03 -15.39
N SER A 15 1.20 -13.84 -14.86
CA SER A 15 2.51 -13.23 -14.58
C SER A 15 2.67 -12.98 -13.09
N PRO A 16 3.30 -13.90 -12.35
CA PRO A 16 3.60 -13.70 -10.93
C PRO A 16 4.89 -12.88 -10.76
N ALA A 17 4.92 -11.99 -9.77
CA ALA A 17 6.12 -11.25 -9.40
C ALA A 17 6.25 -11.11 -7.87
N LEU A 18 7.50 -11.04 -7.42
CA LEU A 18 7.86 -10.83 -6.02
C LEU A 18 8.53 -9.46 -5.87
N ARG A 19 8.26 -8.81 -4.75
CA ARG A 19 8.87 -7.54 -4.36
C ARG A 19 9.50 -7.71 -2.99
N ALA A 20 10.73 -7.23 -2.85
CA ALA A 20 11.38 -7.05 -1.56
C ALA A 20 11.97 -5.64 -1.53
N GLY A 21 11.94 -4.99 -0.37
CA GLY A 21 12.43 -3.63 -0.23
C GLY A 21 12.59 -3.22 1.21
N TYR A 22 13.12 -2.02 1.39
CA TYR A 22 13.33 -1.38 2.67
C TYR A 22 12.95 0.09 2.52
N ALA A 23 12.24 0.63 3.50
CA ALA A 23 11.85 2.03 3.55
C ALA A 23 12.17 2.60 4.93
N TYR A 24 12.53 3.89 4.94
CA TYR A 24 12.64 4.70 6.14
C TYR A 24 11.56 5.77 6.10
N GLU A 25 10.82 5.92 7.19
CA GLU A 25 9.78 6.92 7.33
C GLU A 25 10.13 7.88 8.46
N ASP A 26 10.05 9.18 8.16
CA ASP A 26 10.30 10.25 9.14
C ASP A 26 9.16 10.38 10.16
N GLU A 27 9.49 10.94 11.31
CA GLU A 27 8.49 11.27 12.33
C GLU A 27 7.51 12.33 11.81
N LEU A 28 6.22 12.06 11.98
CA LEU A 28 5.18 13.07 11.77
C LEU A 28 5.08 13.89 13.06
N SER A 29 5.74 15.05 13.09
CA SER A 29 5.66 15.95 14.23
C SER A 29 4.27 16.60 14.36
N THR A 30 3.74 16.54 15.57
CA THR A 30 2.54 17.23 16.08
C THR A 30 2.46 18.70 15.67
N ALA A 31 3.61 19.38 15.58
CA ALA A 31 3.70 20.78 15.20
C ALA A 31 3.25 21.06 13.75
N LYS A 32 3.15 20.04 12.89
CA LYS A 32 2.73 20.15 11.49
C LYS A 32 1.22 19.99 11.28
N ILE A 33 0.47 19.54 12.29
CA ILE A 33 -0.99 19.33 12.20
C ILE A 33 -1.71 20.36 13.08
N THR A 34 -1.76 21.61 12.63
CA THR A 34 -2.69 22.59 13.19
C THR A 34 -4.06 22.37 12.58
N SER A 35 -5.01 21.80 13.33
CA SER A 35 -6.40 21.76 12.90
C SER A 35 -6.98 23.18 12.88
N ARG A 36 -7.23 23.73 11.69
CA ARG A 36 -8.15 24.86 11.53
C ARG A 36 -9.57 24.30 11.57
N LEU A 37 -10.26 24.48 12.69
CA LEU A 37 -11.71 24.38 12.74
C LEU A 37 -12.27 25.64 12.06
N GLU A 38 -12.55 25.58 10.77
CA GLU A 38 -13.38 26.60 10.14
C GLU A 38 -14.84 26.34 10.54
N GLY A 39 -15.43 27.25 11.34
CA GLY A 39 -16.89 27.29 11.57
C GLY A 39 -17.40 27.21 13.01
N VAL A 40 -16.58 27.04 14.05
CA VAL A 40 -17.05 27.01 15.45
C VAL A 40 -16.39 28.14 16.26
N SER A 41 -17.06 29.30 16.33
CA SER A 41 -16.47 30.58 16.75
C SER A 41 -16.53 30.90 18.26
N CYS A 42 -16.77 29.93 19.16
CA CYS A 42 -16.97 30.25 20.59
C CYS A 42 -16.02 29.56 21.58
N THR A 43 -15.19 28.60 21.15
CA THR A 43 -14.20 27.94 22.02
C THR A 43 -12.80 28.18 21.48
N LYS A 44 -12.09 29.15 22.09
CA LYS A 44 -10.68 29.48 21.83
C LYS A 44 -9.67 28.39 22.23
N ASN A 45 -10.08 27.12 22.29
CA ASN A 45 -9.19 26.03 22.68
C ASN A 45 -8.57 25.43 21.42
N LYS A 46 -7.40 25.96 21.03
CA LYS A 46 -6.49 25.22 20.16
C LYS A 46 -6.16 23.90 20.88
N PHE A 47 -6.59 22.77 20.33
CA PHE A 47 -6.15 21.47 20.82
C PHE A 47 -4.97 21.00 19.97
N THR A 48 -3.98 20.42 20.64
CA THR A 48 -2.82 19.82 19.99
C THR A 48 -3.18 18.40 19.61
N ILE A 49 -3.23 18.07 18.31
CA ILE A 49 -3.41 16.71 17.84
C ILE A 49 -2.10 15.96 18.06
N GLN A 50 -1.99 15.16 19.13
CA GLN A 50 -0.84 14.27 19.32
C GLN A 50 -0.73 13.28 18.17
N THR A 51 0.37 13.35 17.41
CA THR A 51 0.71 12.37 16.38
C THR A 51 1.41 11.19 17.04
N PHE A 52 1.08 9.98 16.59
CA PHE A 52 1.66 8.73 17.13
C PHE A 52 2.70 8.11 16.20
N HIS A 53 2.95 8.73 15.04
CA HIS A 53 3.85 8.20 14.03
C HIS A 53 5.28 8.69 14.26
N LYS A 54 6.06 7.85 14.94
CA LYS A 54 7.49 8.04 15.14
C LYS A 54 8.29 7.59 13.93
N ASN A 55 9.49 8.15 13.78
CA ASN A 55 10.40 7.69 12.75
C ASN A 55 10.69 6.19 12.91
N HIS A 56 10.67 5.47 11.81
CA HIS A 56 10.95 4.04 11.85
C HIS A 56 11.41 3.53 10.49
N SER A 57 12.12 2.40 10.55
CA SER A 57 12.48 1.63 9.37
C SER A 57 11.53 0.45 9.21
N LYS A 58 11.16 0.14 7.98
CA LYS A 58 10.35 -1.04 7.65
C LYS A 58 10.93 -1.83 6.49
N GLY A 59 10.96 -3.15 6.66
CA GLY A 59 11.13 -4.10 5.58
C GLY A 59 9.79 -4.32 4.88
N ILE A 60 9.84 -4.55 3.56
CA ILE A 60 8.67 -4.77 2.73
C ILE A 60 8.91 -6.04 1.93
N VAL A 61 7.98 -6.98 2.02
CA VAL A 61 7.93 -8.16 1.15
C VAL A 61 6.54 -8.27 0.56
N GLY A 62 6.45 -8.62 -0.72
CA GLY A 62 5.17 -8.72 -1.39
C GLY A 62 5.20 -9.65 -2.58
N ALA A 63 4.02 -10.09 -2.96
CA ALA A 63 3.77 -10.89 -4.14
C ALA A 63 2.63 -10.27 -4.92
N ASN A 64 2.73 -10.28 -6.24
CA ASN A 64 1.63 -9.95 -7.12
C ASN A 64 1.43 -11.04 -8.16
N ILE A 65 0.20 -11.18 -8.60
CA ILE A 65 -0.21 -12.06 -9.68
C ILE A 65 -1.05 -11.21 -10.62
N THR A 66 -0.60 -11.07 -11.86
CA THR A 66 -1.39 -10.51 -12.95
C THR A 66 -1.90 -11.65 -13.81
N GLY A 67 -3.15 -11.62 -14.22
CA GLY A 67 -3.72 -12.58 -15.15
C GLY A 67 -4.47 -11.87 -16.27
N THR A 68 -4.09 -12.13 -17.52
CA THR A 68 -4.76 -11.56 -18.70
C THR A 68 -5.40 -12.67 -19.52
N GLN A 69 -6.70 -12.57 -19.74
CA GLN A 69 -7.43 -13.42 -20.66
C GLN A 69 -7.44 -12.82 -22.07
N THR A 70 -7.52 -13.68 -23.08
CA THR A 70 -7.55 -13.27 -24.50
C THR A 70 -8.79 -12.46 -24.89
N ASP A 71 -9.85 -12.48 -24.09
CA ASP A 71 -11.10 -11.73 -24.29
C ASP A 71 -11.03 -10.28 -23.77
N GLY A 72 -9.86 -9.83 -23.33
CA GLY A 72 -9.63 -8.47 -22.84
C GLY A 72 -9.80 -8.31 -21.33
N PHE A 73 -10.17 -9.36 -20.59
CA PHE A 73 -10.21 -9.32 -19.12
C PHE A 73 -8.81 -9.42 -18.52
N THR A 74 -8.49 -8.52 -17.59
CA THR A 74 -7.26 -8.59 -16.80
C THR A 74 -7.57 -8.48 -15.30
N PHE A 75 -6.96 -9.33 -14.49
CA PHE A 75 -7.00 -9.23 -13.03
C PHE A 75 -5.61 -9.02 -12.45
N TYR A 76 -5.55 -8.32 -11.33
CA TYR A 76 -4.34 -8.09 -10.56
C TYR A 76 -4.64 -8.40 -9.10
N VAL A 77 -3.88 -9.31 -8.51
CA VAL A 77 -3.95 -9.61 -7.08
C VAL A 77 -2.60 -9.25 -6.48
N ASN A 78 -2.61 -8.45 -5.42
CA ASN A 78 -1.40 -8.03 -4.74
C ASN A 78 -1.53 -8.32 -3.25
N TYR A 79 -0.44 -8.82 -2.68
CA TYR A 79 -0.26 -8.95 -1.25
C TYR A 79 1.09 -8.35 -0.85
N GLN A 80 1.10 -7.56 0.20
CA GLN A 80 2.28 -6.93 0.76
C GLN A 80 2.26 -7.06 2.28
N PHE A 81 3.39 -7.46 2.84
CA PHE A 81 3.66 -7.48 4.25
C PHE A 81 4.79 -6.52 4.55
N GLU A 82 4.52 -5.59 5.46
CA GLU A 82 5.49 -4.63 5.98
C GLU A 82 5.80 -4.98 7.44
N PHE A 83 7.08 -4.93 7.81
CA PHE A 83 7.53 -5.29 9.15
C PHE A 83 8.63 -4.35 9.65
N GLY A 84 8.57 -4.00 10.93
CA GLY A 84 9.54 -3.16 11.63
C GLY A 84 9.48 -3.40 13.14
N HIS A 85 10.27 -2.64 13.92
CA HIS A 85 10.46 -2.89 15.35
C HIS A 85 9.16 -2.80 16.20
N LYS A 86 8.14 -2.06 15.73
CA LYS A 86 6.83 -1.91 16.39
C LYS A 86 5.66 -1.81 15.40
N PHE A 87 5.90 -2.16 14.13
CA PHE A 87 4.95 -1.97 13.06
C PHE A 87 4.89 -3.24 12.21
N HIS A 88 3.68 -3.76 12.05
CA HIS A 88 3.39 -4.88 11.17
C HIS A 88 2.11 -4.55 10.42
N GLN A 89 2.16 -4.58 9.09
CA GLN A 89 1.00 -4.28 8.28
C GLN A 89 0.86 -5.30 7.16
N HIS A 90 -0.37 -5.77 6.97
CA HIS A 90 -0.77 -6.62 5.87
C HIS A 90 -1.64 -5.78 4.92
N LEU A 91 -1.25 -5.72 3.66
CA LEU A 91 -1.93 -4.98 2.61
C LEU A 91 -2.30 -5.95 1.50
N GLY A 92 -3.60 -6.13 1.28
CA GLY A 92 -4.14 -6.90 0.16
C GLY A 92 -4.89 -5.98 -0.79
N SER A 93 -4.76 -6.20 -2.09
CA SER A 93 -5.63 -5.55 -3.07
C SER A 93 -5.92 -6.47 -4.24
N ALA A 94 -7.11 -6.31 -4.81
CA ALA A 94 -7.53 -6.96 -6.04
C ALA A 94 -8.10 -5.89 -6.97
N ARG A 95 -7.72 -5.95 -8.25
CA ARG A 95 -8.22 -5.08 -9.32
C ARG A 95 -8.63 -5.96 -10.50
N PHE A 96 -9.74 -5.60 -11.12
CA PHE A 96 -10.30 -6.27 -12.28
C PHE A 96 -10.58 -5.24 -13.35
N GLU A 97 -10.20 -5.55 -14.60
CA GLU A 97 -10.32 -4.66 -15.74
C GLU A 97 -10.88 -5.42 -16.94
N TRP A 98 -11.74 -4.77 -17.70
CA TRP A 98 -12.22 -5.24 -18.99
C TRP A 98 -11.85 -4.20 -20.04
N ASN A 99 -11.05 -4.60 -21.03
CA ASN A 99 -10.73 -3.77 -22.17
C ASN A 99 -11.74 -4.06 -23.28
N PHE A 100 -12.60 -3.09 -23.58
CA PHE A 100 -13.59 -3.13 -24.65
C PHE A 100 -13.04 -2.51 -25.94
#